data_AF-A0A7J2IPN1-F1
#
_entry.id   AF-A0A7J2IPN1-F1
#
_cell.length_a   1.000
_cell.length_b   1.000
_cell.length_c   1.000
_cell.angle_alpha   90.00
_cell.angle_beta   90.00
_cell.angle_gamma   90.00
#
_symmetry.space_group_name_H-M   'P 1'
#
loop_
_entity.id
_entity.type
_entity.pdbx_description
1 polymer ?
#
loop_
_entity_poly.entity_id
_entity_poly.type
_entity_poly.pdbx_seq_one_letter_code
_entity_poly.pdbx_strand_id
1 'polypeptide(L)'
;MKGVYTLIIFLKTNILLKIGKLGIHTFPRGIYTYTGSAMGMGALSLEGRIKRHLRKNKKIKWHIDYLLNSDNAQIQSVIYAETNEKFECKVSQEIEKLEVAHVLVKRFGASDCKEGCQAHLHYLTLDLGQVQELVLKIYRKLGLEPKLFYNVNYSSNSSSVCLSRNNFI
;
A
#
# COMPACT_ATOMS: atom_id res chain seq x y z
N MET A 1 -4.35 2.80 17.12
CA MET A 1 -3.10 3.37 16.57
C MET A 1 -3.45 4.22 15.35
N LYS A 2 -2.87 5.42 15.25
CA LYS A 2 -2.93 6.27 14.04
C LYS A 2 -1.59 6.19 13.33
N GLY A 3 -1.56 6.43 12.03
CA GLY A 3 -0.28 6.58 11.34
C GLY A 3 -0.36 6.42 9.83
N VAL A 4 0.77 6.00 9.25
CA VAL A 4 0.99 5.85 7.82
C VAL A 4 1.45 4.42 7.51
N TYR A 5 1.02 3.88 6.37
CA TYR A 5 1.41 2.56 5.89
C TYR A 5 1.70 2.60 4.39
N THR A 6 2.61 1.74 3.96
CA THR A 6 2.92 1.45 2.56
C THR A 6 2.77 -0.05 2.35
N LEU A 7 1.83 -0.42 1.48
CA LEU A 7 1.68 -1.80 1.01
C LEU A 7 2.71 -2.04 -0.09
N ILE A 8 3.46 -3.14 0.01
CA ILE A 8 4.30 -3.62 -1.09
C ILE A 8 3.58 -4.80 -1.73
N ILE A 9 3.23 -4.62 -3.00
CA ILE A 9 2.34 -5.50 -3.74
C ILE A 9 3.11 -6.07 -4.92
N PHE A 10 3.11 -7.39 -5.06
CA PHE A 10 3.56 -8.06 -6.26
C PHE A 10 2.35 -8.41 -7.13
N LEU A 11 2.43 -8.03 -8.41
CA LEU A 11 1.48 -8.41 -9.42
C LEU A 11 2.10 -9.50 -10.31
N LYS A 12 1.47 -10.68 -10.37
CA LYS A 12 2.02 -11.89 -11.03
C LYS A 12 2.07 -11.79 -12.56
N THR A 13 1.12 -11.10 -13.16
CA THR A 13 0.93 -11.00 -14.61
C THR A 13 0.59 -9.57 -14.99
N ASN A 14 0.72 -9.22 -16.26
CA ASN A 14 0.11 -7.99 -16.77
C ASN A 14 -1.41 -8.13 -16.65
N ILE A 15 -2.11 -7.11 -16.17
CA ILE A 15 -3.57 -7.10 -16.09
C ILE A 15 -4.15 -5.77 -16.60
N LEU A 16 -5.37 -5.83 -17.11
CA LEU A 16 -6.16 -4.67 -17.47
C LEU A 16 -7.27 -4.48 -16.43
N LEU A 17 -7.33 -3.32 -15.77
CA LEU A 17 -8.33 -3.05 -14.74
C LEU A 17 -9.08 -1.73 -14.97
N LYS A 18 -10.40 -1.76 -14.74
CA LYS A 18 -11.22 -0.54 -14.65
C LYS A 18 -11.22 -0.01 -13.22
N ILE A 19 -10.58 1.13 -12.99
CA ILE A 19 -10.44 1.76 -11.68
C ILE A 19 -11.49 2.87 -11.52
N GLY A 20 -12.71 2.50 -11.14
CA GLY A 20 -13.79 3.48 -10.86
C GLY A 20 -13.93 4.55 -11.95
N LYS A 21 -13.83 5.83 -11.55
CA LYS A 21 -13.87 6.99 -12.46
C LYS A 21 -12.53 7.28 -13.16
N LEU A 22 -11.43 6.65 -12.75
CA LEU A 22 -10.12 6.82 -13.39
C LEU A 22 -10.03 6.08 -14.73
N GLY A 23 -10.98 5.19 -15.05
CA GLY A 23 -11.03 4.51 -16.34
C GLY A 23 -10.28 3.18 -16.36
N ILE A 24 -9.96 2.70 -17.57
CA ILE A 24 -9.30 1.41 -17.80
C ILE A 24 -7.80 1.66 -17.95
N HIS A 25 -6.98 0.90 -17.23
CA HIS A 25 -5.52 1.01 -17.23
C HIS A 25 -4.83 -0.35 -17.25
N THR A 26 -3.67 -0.39 -17.89
CA THR A 26 -2.78 -1.56 -17.89
C THR A 26 -1.83 -1.49 -16.70
N PHE A 27 -1.74 -2.59 -15.97
CA PHE A 27 -0.81 -2.77 -14.87
C PHE A 27 0.19 -3.88 -15.24
N PRO A 28 1.45 -3.55 -15.55
CA PRO A 28 2.50 -4.53 -15.82
C PRO A 28 2.80 -5.41 -14.59
N ARG A 29 3.22 -6.65 -14.83
CA ARG A 29 3.81 -7.52 -13.81
C ARG A 29 4.95 -6.79 -13.10
N GLY A 30 5.03 -6.96 -11.78
CA GLY A 30 6.14 -6.43 -10.97
C GLY A 30 5.70 -5.92 -9.62
N ILE A 31 6.52 -5.06 -9.03
CA ILE A 31 6.34 -4.56 -7.67
C ILE A 31 5.68 -3.18 -7.68
N TYR A 32 4.75 -3.00 -6.76
CA TYR A 32 4.02 -1.76 -6.56
C TYR A 32 4.08 -1.35 -5.10
N THR A 33 4.19 -0.05 -4.86
CA THR A 33 3.95 0.54 -3.54
C THR A 33 2.64 1.29 -3.53
N TYR A 34 1.82 1.09 -2.51
CA TYR A 34 0.66 1.94 -2.24
C TYR A 34 0.77 2.55 -0.86
N THR A 35 0.86 3.88 -0.77
CA THR A 35 0.94 4.59 0.50
C THR A 35 -0.42 5.15 0.92
N GLY A 36 -0.77 4.98 2.19
CA GLY A 36 -1.98 5.53 2.77
C GLY A 36 -1.80 5.91 4.24
N SER A 37 -2.63 6.81 4.75
CA SER A 37 -2.70 7.13 6.18
C SER A 37 -3.92 6.50 6.85
N ALA A 38 -3.95 6.52 8.18
CA ALA A 38 -5.08 6.11 9.00
C ALA A 38 -5.09 6.92 10.30
N MET A 39 -5.94 7.95 10.36
CA MET A 39 -5.97 8.90 11.49
C MET A 39 -7.19 8.72 12.41
N GLY A 40 -7.98 7.66 12.21
CA GLY A 40 -9.20 7.40 12.97
C GLY A 40 -9.04 6.32 14.04
N MET A 41 -10.17 5.86 14.58
CA MET A 41 -10.26 4.78 15.57
C MET A 41 -10.98 3.55 15.01
N GLY A 42 -10.89 2.41 15.68
CA GLY A 42 -11.56 1.16 15.27
C GLY A 42 -11.18 0.74 13.84
N ALA A 43 -12.17 0.53 12.98
CA ALA A 43 -11.95 0.18 11.56
C ALA A 43 -11.21 1.27 10.74
N LEU A 44 -11.14 2.51 11.25
CA LEU A 44 -10.42 3.64 10.63
C LEU A 44 -9.01 3.84 11.19
N SER A 45 -8.62 3.04 12.19
CA SER A 45 -7.26 3.01 12.74
C SER A 45 -6.27 2.40 11.74
N LEU A 46 -4.97 2.57 12.00
CA LEU A 46 -3.88 2.00 11.20
C LEU A 46 -4.04 0.50 11.03
N GLU A 47 -4.17 -0.21 12.13
CA GLU A 47 -4.42 -1.66 12.15
C GLU A 47 -5.71 -2.02 11.40
N GLY A 48 -6.80 -1.26 11.61
CA GLY A 48 -8.08 -1.48 10.93
C GLY A 48 -7.99 -1.35 9.40
N ARG A 49 -7.25 -0.34 8.91
CA ARG A 49 -7.03 -0.14 7.47
C ARG A 49 -6.14 -1.24 6.89
N ILE A 50 -5.04 -1.60 7.55
CA ILE A 50 -4.17 -2.69 7.13
C ILE A 50 -4.95 -4.02 7.07
N LYS A 51 -5.68 -4.37 8.14
CA LYS A 51 -6.56 -5.56 8.20
C LYS A 51 -7.54 -5.61 7.03
N ARG A 52 -8.17 -4.49 6.70
CA ARG A 52 -9.07 -4.40 5.55
C ARG A 52 -8.35 -4.68 4.24
N HIS A 53 -7.15 -4.15 4.03
CA HIS A 53 -6.36 -4.38 2.82
C HIS A 53 -5.94 -5.84 2.66
N LEU A 54 -5.64 -6.52 3.76
CA LEU A 54 -5.29 -7.94 3.75
C LEU A 54 -6.48 -8.87 3.45
N ARG A 55 -7.72 -8.45 3.75
CA ARG A 55 -8.92 -9.27 3.52
C ARG A 55 -9.24 -9.42 2.03
N LYS A 56 -9.50 -10.65 1.55
CA LYS A 56 -10.03 -10.91 0.20
C LYS A 56 -11.56 -10.74 0.14
N ASN A 57 -12.11 -10.63 -1.06
CA ASN A 57 -13.56 -10.55 -1.31
C ASN A 57 -14.26 -9.47 -0.47
N LYS A 58 -13.80 -8.23 -0.60
CA LYS A 58 -14.36 -7.06 0.10
C LYS A 58 -15.08 -6.14 -0.87
N LYS A 59 -16.13 -5.47 -0.37
CA LYS A 59 -16.75 -4.33 -1.06
C LYS A 59 -15.68 -3.29 -1.41
N ILE A 60 -15.63 -2.90 -2.67
CA ILE A 60 -14.72 -1.86 -3.17
C ILE A 60 -15.07 -0.52 -2.51
N LYS A 61 -14.08 0.13 -1.90
CA LYS A 61 -14.21 1.46 -1.28
C LYS A 61 -13.15 2.42 -1.77
N TRP A 62 -11.94 1.93 -2.02
CA TRP A 62 -10.79 2.74 -2.44
C TRP A 62 -10.21 2.27 -3.77
N HIS A 63 -9.46 3.13 -4.46
CA HIS A 63 -8.81 2.77 -5.73
C HIS A 63 -7.94 1.51 -5.59
N ILE A 64 -7.20 1.38 -4.50
CA ILE A 64 -6.37 0.20 -4.23
C ILE A 64 -7.17 -1.10 -4.09
N ASP A 65 -8.44 -1.03 -3.68
CA ASP A 65 -9.29 -2.23 -3.56
C ASP A 65 -9.52 -2.90 -4.94
N TYR A 66 -9.54 -2.12 -6.04
CA TYR A 66 -9.67 -2.69 -7.39
C TYR A 66 -8.47 -3.56 -7.75
N LEU A 67 -7.25 -3.10 -7.43
CA LEU A 67 -6.03 -3.86 -7.66
C LEU A 67 -5.97 -5.08 -6.73
N LEU A 68 -6.21 -4.89 -5.43
CA LEU A 68 -6.09 -5.95 -4.41
C LEU A 68 -7.16 -7.05 -4.51
N ASN A 69 -8.30 -6.77 -5.16
CA ASN A 69 -9.32 -7.77 -5.46
C ASN A 69 -8.97 -8.64 -6.68
N SER A 70 -7.92 -8.32 -7.45
CA SER A 70 -7.41 -9.24 -8.46
C SER A 70 -6.70 -10.43 -7.80
N ASP A 71 -6.92 -11.65 -8.33
CA ASP A 71 -6.20 -12.85 -7.91
C ASP A 71 -4.70 -12.82 -8.28
N ASN A 72 -4.32 -11.93 -9.19
CA ASN A 72 -2.93 -11.69 -9.59
C ASN A 72 -2.18 -10.79 -8.60
N ALA A 73 -2.88 -10.05 -7.73
CA ALA A 73 -2.28 -9.12 -6.79
C ALA A 73 -2.05 -9.75 -5.41
N GLN A 74 -0.81 -9.69 -4.94
CA GLN A 74 -0.37 -10.21 -3.65
C GLN A 74 0.35 -9.12 -2.85
N ILE A 75 -0.17 -8.80 -1.67
CA ILE A 75 0.56 -7.99 -0.69
C ILE A 75 1.69 -8.87 -0.14
N GLN A 76 2.94 -8.50 -0.41
CA GLN A 76 4.14 -9.21 0.05
C GLN A 76 4.55 -8.75 1.45
N SER A 77 4.39 -7.45 1.72
CA SER A 77 4.71 -6.88 3.02
C SER A 77 3.98 -5.56 3.25
N VAL A 78 3.94 -5.14 4.50
CA VAL A 78 3.43 -3.82 4.91
C VAL A 78 4.49 -3.13 5.75
N ILE A 79 4.92 -1.94 5.32
CA ILE A 79 5.74 -1.05 6.15
C ILE A 79 4.81 0.00 6.73
N TYR A 80 4.85 0.20 8.04
CA TYR A 80 3.99 1.18 8.70
C TYR A 80 4.72 1.87 9.85
N ALA A 81 4.25 3.05 10.21
CA ALA A 81 4.73 3.78 11.37
C ALA A 81 3.56 4.45 12.08
N GLU A 82 3.60 4.45 13.40
CA GLU A 82 2.65 5.20 14.21
C GLU A 82 3.00 6.69 14.20
N THR A 83 1.99 7.52 14.01
CA THR A 83 2.16 8.98 14.05
C THR A 83 0.81 9.66 14.21
N ASN A 84 0.81 10.81 14.88
CA ASN A 84 -0.37 11.69 14.99
C ASN A 84 -0.46 12.70 13.85
N GLU A 85 0.55 12.76 12.98
CA GLU A 85 0.61 13.66 11.83
C GLU A 85 0.30 12.93 10.51
N LYS A 86 -0.03 13.71 9.47
CA LYS A 86 -0.30 13.18 8.13
C LYS A 86 1.00 13.05 7.33
N PHE A 87 1.55 11.84 7.29
CA PHE A 87 2.77 11.53 6.53
C PHE A 87 2.54 10.88 5.15
N GLU A 88 1.28 10.56 4.80
CA GLU A 88 0.94 9.89 3.53
C GLU A 88 1.52 10.59 2.30
N CYS A 89 1.26 11.89 2.13
CA CYS A 89 1.76 12.62 0.96
C CYS A 89 3.29 12.78 1.01
N LYS A 90 3.88 13.03 2.20
CA LYS A 90 5.35 13.11 2.36
C LYS A 90 6.03 11.82 1.92
N VAL A 91 5.56 10.68 2.40
CA VAL A 91 6.08 9.35 2.01
C VAL A 91 5.86 9.10 0.52
N SER A 92 4.65 9.37 0.01
CA SER A 92 4.31 9.17 -1.39
C SER A 92 5.22 9.97 -2.32
N GLN A 93 5.47 11.25 -2.02
CA GLN A 93 6.33 12.11 -2.81
C GLN A 93 7.79 11.69 -2.77
N GLU A 94 8.30 11.22 -1.63
CA GLU A 94 9.67 10.69 -1.57
C GLU A 94 9.83 9.43 -2.42
N ILE A 95 8.78 8.59 -2.55
CA ILE A 95 8.78 7.45 -3.47
C ILE A 95 8.68 7.94 -4.92
N GLU A 96 7.80 8.90 -5.21
CA GLU A 96 7.57 9.44 -6.56
C GLU A 96 8.85 10.09 -7.16
N LYS A 97 9.73 10.65 -6.33
CA LYS A 97 11.02 11.26 -6.74
C LYS A 97 12.06 10.25 -7.21
N LEU A 98 11.86 8.96 -6.98
CA LEU A 98 12.85 7.94 -7.34
C LEU A 98 12.82 7.69 -8.84
N GLU A 99 13.99 7.60 -9.47
CA GLU A 99 14.10 7.31 -10.91
C GLU A 99 13.47 5.95 -11.30
N VAL A 100 13.45 5.01 -10.36
CA VAL A 100 12.88 3.66 -10.51
C VAL A 100 11.37 3.60 -10.27
N ALA A 101 10.72 4.71 -9.88
CA ALA A 101 9.30 4.77 -9.59
C ALA A 101 8.52 5.39 -10.75
N HIS A 102 7.41 4.75 -11.12
CA HIS A 102 6.57 5.17 -12.24
C HIS A 102 5.11 5.33 -11.82
N VAL A 103 4.50 6.45 -12.21
CA VAL A 103 3.06 6.71 -12.05
C VAL A 103 2.32 6.19 -13.27
N LEU A 104 1.71 5.00 -13.14
CA LEU A 104 0.93 4.40 -14.22
C LEU A 104 -0.48 5.01 -14.35
N VAL A 105 -1.06 5.43 -13.21
CA VAL A 105 -2.42 5.96 -13.16
C VAL A 105 -2.43 7.25 -12.34
N LYS A 106 -2.53 8.39 -13.02
CA LYS A 106 -2.63 9.69 -12.37
C LYS A 106 -3.84 9.73 -11.42
N ARG A 107 -3.66 10.36 -10.27
CA ARG A 107 -4.60 10.53 -9.16
C ARG A 107 -5.02 9.24 -8.46
N PHE A 108 -4.36 8.10 -8.72
CA PHE A 108 -4.66 6.86 -8.01
C PHE A 108 -4.34 7.02 -6.52
N GLY A 109 -5.33 6.78 -5.65
CA GLY A 109 -5.22 7.03 -4.21
C GLY A 109 -5.06 8.50 -3.78
N ALA A 110 -4.94 9.44 -4.71
CA ALA A 110 -4.62 10.86 -4.45
C ALA A 110 -5.77 11.80 -4.88
N SER A 111 -7.01 11.33 -4.87
CA SER A 111 -8.16 12.11 -5.36
C SER A 111 -8.46 13.36 -4.55
N ASP A 112 -8.28 13.28 -3.22
CA ASP A 112 -8.43 14.34 -2.23
C ASP A 112 -7.10 14.96 -1.80
N CYS A 113 -5.99 14.60 -2.47
CA CYS A 113 -4.67 15.14 -2.19
C CYS A 113 -4.60 16.63 -2.58
N LYS A 114 -4.12 17.45 -1.66
CA LYS A 114 -3.87 18.89 -1.86
C LYS A 114 -2.39 19.26 -1.95
N GLU A 115 -1.52 18.28 -1.70
CA GLU A 115 -0.07 18.42 -1.68
C GLU A 115 0.57 18.18 -3.06
N GLY A 116 -0.22 17.97 -4.12
CA GLY A 116 0.28 17.82 -5.49
C GLY A 116 0.88 16.44 -5.83
N CYS A 117 0.55 15.38 -5.09
CA CYS A 117 0.98 14.02 -5.46
C CYS A 117 0.38 13.61 -6.81
N GLN A 118 1.18 13.05 -7.73
CA GLN A 118 0.64 12.55 -8.99
C GLN A 118 -0.16 11.26 -8.77
N ALA A 119 0.30 10.40 -7.87
CA ALA A 119 -0.45 9.25 -7.37
C ALA A 119 0.11 8.82 -5.99
N HIS A 120 -0.63 7.98 -5.29
CA HIS A 120 -0.13 7.25 -4.11
C HIS A 120 0.16 5.77 -4.42
N LEU A 121 -0.05 5.34 -5.68
CA LEU A 121 0.36 4.04 -6.21
C LEU A 121 1.50 4.25 -7.19
N HIS A 122 2.62 3.57 -6.96
CA HIS A 122 3.80 3.62 -7.83
C HIS A 122 4.17 2.20 -8.26
N TYR A 123 4.55 2.05 -9.52
CA TYR A 123 5.21 0.85 -10.04
C TYR A 123 6.72 1.01 -9.92
N LEU A 124 7.43 -0.02 -9.46
CA LEU A 124 8.87 0.03 -9.27
C LEU A 124 9.59 -1.05 -10.08
N THR A 125 10.66 -0.66 -10.76
CA THR A 125 11.55 -1.55 -11.52
C THR A 125 12.69 -2.09 -10.63
N LEU A 126 12.32 -2.63 -9.47
CA LEU A 126 13.23 -3.20 -8.46
C LEU A 126 12.69 -4.54 -7.95
N ASP A 127 13.55 -5.34 -7.32
CA ASP A 127 13.11 -6.53 -6.60
C ASP A 127 12.46 -6.21 -5.25
N LEU A 128 11.79 -7.21 -4.66
CA LEU A 128 11.05 -7.05 -3.41
C LEU A 128 11.92 -6.53 -2.25
N GLY A 129 13.13 -7.08 -2.08
CA GLY A 129 14.01 -6.72 -0.99
C GLY A 129 14.53 -5.28 -1.13
N GLN A 130 14.89 -4.89 -2.35
CA GLN A 130 15.29 -3.53 -2.68
C GLN A 130 14.16 -2.52 -2.39
N VAL A 131 12.92 -2.83 -2.80
CA VAL A 131 11.76 -1.96 -2.52
C VAL A 131 11.51 -1.85 -1.02
N GLN A 132 11.59 -2.96 -0.27
CA GLN A 132 11.45 -2.94 1.19
C GLN A 132 12.49 -2.05 1.86
N GLU A 133 13.77 -2.24 1.53
CA GLU A 133 14.86 -1.45 2.09
C GLU A 133 14.70 0.04 1.76
N LEU A 134 14.35 0.35 0.52
CA LEU A 134 14.16 1.72 0.05
C LEU A 134 12.99 2.42 0.77
N VAL A 135 11.85 1.75 0.95
CA VAL A 135 10.71 2.33 1.68
C VAL A 135 11.06 2.49 3.17
N LEU A 136 11.77 1.55 3.79
CA LEU A 136 12.27 1.70 5.16
C LEU A 136 13.20 2.91 5.30
N LYS A 137 14.11 3.13 4.35
CA LYS A 137 15.00 4.29 4.31
C LYS A 137 14.22 5.60 4.19
N ILE A 138 13.20 5.66 3.34
CA ILE A 138 12.33 6.84 3.21
C ILE A 138 11.61 7.15 4.52
N TYR A 139 11.03 6.14 5.17
CA TYR A 139 10.36 6.34 6.46
C TYR A 139 11.32 6.92 7.51
N ARG A 140 12.51 6.33 7.64
CA ARG A 140 13.55 6.82 8.58
C ARG A 140 14.02 8.22 8.23
N LYS A 141 14.23 8.53 6.95
CA LYS A 141 14.59 9.88 6.47
C LYS A 141 13.55 10.93 6.88
N LEU A 142 12.27 10.55 6.93
CA LEU A 142 11.16 11.39 7.36
C LEU A 142 10.98 11.44 8.89
N GLY A 143 11.88 10.84 9.67
CA GLY A 143 11.80 10.81 11.13
C GLY A 143 10.76 9.84 11.69
N LEU A 144 10.27 8.90 10.88
CA LEU A 144 9.37 7.85 11.33
C LEU A 144 10.16 6.65 11.85
N GLU A 145 9.55 5.90 12.76
CA GLU A 145 10.04 4.58 13.21
C GLU A 145 9.27 3.46 12.49
N PRO A 146 9.75 3.00 11.31
CA PRO A 146 9.01 2.01 10.54
C PRO A 146 9.11 0.62 11.16
N LYS A 147 7.95 -0.04 11.23
CA LYS A 147 7.82 -1.47 11.47
C LYS A 147 7.49 -2.18 10.15
N LEU A 148 8.03 -3.38 9.99
CA LEU A 148 7.84 -4.20 8.80
C LEU A 148 7.08 -5.47 9.17
N PHE A 149 5.95 -5.67 8.50
CA PHE A 149 5.10 -6.83 8.68
C PHE A 149 5.20 -7.77 7.46
N TYR A 150 5.74 -8.97 7.69
CA TYR A 150 5.84 -10.08 6.73
C TYR A 150 4.88 -11.19 7.13
N ASN A 151 3.64 -11.17 6.65
CA ASN A 151 2.83 -12.39 6.53
C ASN A 151 1.51 -12.07 5.86
N VAL A 152 1.43 -12.30 4.56
CA VAL A 152 0.13 -12.51 3.92
C VAL A 152 0.24 -13.85 3.21
N ASN A 153 0.27 -14.94 3.99
CA ASN A 153 0.09 -16.27 3.43
C ASN A 153 -1.27 -16.30 2.74
N TYR A 154 -1.26 -16.42 1.41
CA TYR A 154 -2.42 -16.75 0.61
C TYR A 154 -2.63 -18.26 0.70
N SER A 155 -2.94 -18.78 1.89
CA SER A 155 -3.41 -20.15 2.01
C SER A 155 -4.85 -20.20 1.49
N SER A 156 -5.00 -20.78 0.29
CA SER A 156 -6.26 -21.39 -0.14
C SER A 156 -6.73 -22.33 0.97
N ASN A 157 -7.93 -22.08 1.51
CA ASN A 157 -8.58 -22.76 2.63
C ASN A 157 -7.99 -22.50 4.02
N SER A 158 -8.44 -21.43 4.68
CA SER A 158 -8.73 -21.42 6.12
C SER A 158 -9.31 -20.07 6.54
N SER A 159 -10.56 -20.10 6.98
CA SER A 159 -11.21 -19.01 7.69
C SER A 159 -10.51 -18.79 9.02
N SER A 160 -9.51 -17.89 9.08
CA SER A 160 -9.09 -17.08 10.25
C SER A 160 -7.67 -16.57 10.05
N VAL A 161 -7.51 -15.32 9.59
CA VAL A 161 -6.24 -14.61 9.78
C VAL A 161 -6.25 -14.03 11.20
N CYS A 162 -5.79 -14.82 12.17
CA CYS A 162 -5.53 -14.32 13.52
C CYS A 162 -4.25 -13.48 13.51
N LEU A 163 -4.41 -12.16 13.44
CA LEU A 163 -3.36 -11.22 13.78
C LEU A 163 -3.22 -11.23 15.30
N SER A 164 -2.23 -11.96 15.82
CA SER A 164 -1.87 -11.86 17.23
C SER A 164 -1.35 -10.45 17.52
N ARG A 165 -1.67 -9.93 18.72
CA ARG A 165 -1.14 -8.65 19.23
C ARG A 165 0.39 -8.59 19.23
N ASN A 166 1.07 -9.73 19.14
CA ASN A 166 2.53 -9.84 19.18
C ASN A 166 3.23 -9.52 17.85
N ASN A 167 2.50 -9.31 16.75
CA ASN A 167 3.09 -8.90 15.46
C ASN A 167 3.14 -7.37 15.26
N PHE A 168 2.69 -6.60 16.26
CA PHE A 168 2.68 -5.12 16.26
C PHE A 168 3.57 -4.51 17.34
N ILE A 169 4.28 -5.33 18.12
CA ILE A 169 5.22 -4.89 19.16
C ILE A 169 6.58 -4.69 18.52
#